data_AF-A0A0C2MK54-F1
#
_entry.id   AF-A0A0C2MK54-F1
#
_cell.length_a   1.000
_cell.length_b   1.000
_cell.length_c   1.000
_cell.angle_alpha   90.00
_cell.angle_beta   90.00
_cell.angle_gamma   90.00
#
_symmetry.space_group_name_H-M   'P 1'
#
loop_
_entity.id
_entity.type
_entity.pdbx_description
1 polymer ?
#
loop_
_entity_poly.entity_id
_entity_poly.type
_entity_poly.pdbx_seq_one_letter_code
_entity_poly.pdbx_strand_id
1 'polypeptide(L)'
;MDKLIHLSTIFAIGLSGRLICVLDGTLNFSLTKNIKQSLYVMYLTLVVYPIIDHNEYKWLKKVLNKMHKLLLKNFENKSFAWLTIENQFHILQYLIKSVSTLKNELT
;
A
#
# COMPACT_ATOMS: atom_id res chain seq x y z
N MET A 1 13.17 13.93 0.16
CA MET A 1 12.43 12.86 0.86
C MET A 1 10.96 13.23 1.04
N ASP A 2 10.67 14.47 1.44
CA ASP A 2 9.32 14.94 1.76
C ASP A 2 8.31 14.75 0.63
N LYS A 3 8.66 15.06 -0.61
CA LYS A 3 7.77 14.83 -1.77
C LYS A 3 7.35 13.37 -1.91
N LEU A 4 8.27 12.43 -1.65
CA LEU A 4 7.99 11.00 -1.72
C LEU A 4 7.00 10.59 -0.61
N ILE A 5 7.22 11.09 0.61
CA ILE A 5 6.34 10.87 1.76
C ILE A 5 4.92 11.37 1.46
N HIS A 6 4.79 12.60 0.99
CA HIS A 6 3.49 13.19 0.67
C HIS A 6 2.79 12.47 -0.49
N LEU A 7 3.50 12.17 -1.58
CA LEU A 7 2.92 11.43 -2.71
C LEU A 7 2.46 10.03 -2.31
N SER A 8 3.29 9.31 -1.55
CA SER A 8 2.93 7.99 -1.01
C SER A 8 1.67 8.04 -0.16
N THR A 9 1.53 9.09 0.63
CA THR A 9 0.37 9.31 1.51
C THR A 9 -0.90 9.58 0.72
N ILE A 10 -0.83 10.48 -0.26
CA ILE A 10 -1.93 10.79 -1.16
C ILE A 10 -2.39 9.52 -1.89
N PHE A 11 -1.43 8.75 -2.42
CA PHE A 11 -1.71 7.49 -3.09
C PHE A 11 -2.30 6.43 -2.17
N ALA A 12 -1.78 6.28 -0.95
CA ALA A 12 -2.32 5.35 0.03
C ALA A 12 -3.76 5.69 0.40
N ILE A 13 -4.08 6.97 0.60
CA ILE A 13 -5.45 7.42 0.91
C ILE A 13 -6.39 7.15 -0.27
N GLY A 14 -6.01 7.57 -1.48
CA GLY A 14 -6.84 7.37 -2.67
C GLY A 14 -7.07 5.89 -3.00
N LEU A 15 -6.02 5.06 -2.90
CA LEU A 15 -6.14 3.62 -3.15
C LEU A 15 -6.91 2.92 -2.04
N SER A 16 -6.77 3.34 -0.77
CA SER A 16 -7.57 2.82 0.33
C SER A 16 -9.07 2.97 0.08
N GLY A 17 -9.51 4.13 -0.40
CA GLY A 17 -10.92 4.35 -0.73
C GLY A 17 -11.43 3.37 -1.78
N ARG A 18 -10.66 3.15 -2.84
CA ARG A 18 -11.01 2.19 -3.89
C ARG A 18 -11.06 0.75 -3.38
N LEU A 19 -10.10 0.37 -2.53
CA LEU A 19 -10.06 -0.98 -1.93
C LEU A 19 -11.22 -1.24 -0.97
N ILE A 20 -11.74 -0.21 -0.30
CA ILE A 20 -12.95 -0.33 0.51
C ILE A 20 -14.15 -0.62 -0.40
N CYS A 21 -14.32 0.15 -1.48
CA CYS A 21 -15.40 -0.10 -2.44
C CYS A 21 -15.37 -1.52 -3.04
N VAL A 22 -14.16 -2.07 -3.26
CA VAL A 22 -13.97 -3.44 -3.74
C VAL A 22 -14.39 -4.47 -2.70
N LEU A 23 -14.03 -4.27 -1.43
CA LEU A 23 -14.46 -5.14 -0.33
C LEU A 23 -15.99 -5.12 -0.14
N ASP A 24 -16.60 -3.96 -0.36
CA ASP A 24 -18.05 -3.77 -0.27
C ASP A 24 -18.79 -4.29 -1.53
N GLY A 25 -18.07 -4.79 -2.53
CA GLY A 25 -18.62 -5.32 -3.78
C GLY A 25 -19.16 -4.26 -4.74
N THR A 26 -18.95 -2.98 -4.45
CA THR A 26 -19.46 -1.84 -5.25
C THR A 26 -18.56 -1.48 -6.43
N LEU A 27 -17.32 -1.98 -6.46
CA LEU A 27 -16.35 -1.69 -7.51
C LEU A 27 -15.51 -2.93 -7.84
N ASN A 28 -15.36 -3.22 -9.14
CA ASN A 28 -14.38 -4.21 -9.59
C ASN A 28 -12.97 -3.60 -9.57
N PHE A 29 -12.04 -4.29 -8.92
CA PHE A 29 -10.65 -3.85 -8.89
C PHE A 29 -9.91 -4.20 -10.18
N SER A 30 -9.37 -3.20 -10.85
CA SER A 30 -8.44 -3.36 -11.97
C SER A 30 -7.12 -2.68 -11.66
N LEU A 31 -6.02 -3.39 -11.88
CA LEU A 31 -4.68 -2.87 -11.63
C LEU A 31 -4.20 -2.03 -12.82
N THR A 32 -4.66 -0.78 -12.89
CA THR A 32 -4.26 0.15 -13.95
C THR A 32 -2.81 0.58 -13.80
N LYS A 33 -2.21 1.14 -14.87
CA LYS A 33 -0.85 1.72 -14.84
C LYS A 33 -0.66 2.70 -13.68
N ASN A 34 -1.65 3.55 -13.42
CA ASN A 34 -1.59 4.52 -12.33
C ASN A 34 -1.57 3.84 -10.96
N ILE A 35 -2.37 2.77 -10.74
CA ILE A 35 -2.33 2.01 -9.49
C ILE A 35 -0.98 1.33 -9.32
N LYS A 36 -0.41 0.73 -10.38
CA LYS A 36 0.94 0.14 -10.34
C LYS A 36 1.97 1.19 -9.91
N GLN A 37 1.95 2.38 -10.51
CA GLN A 37 2.84 3.49 -10.13
C GLN A 37 2.64 3.92 -8.68
N SER A 38 1.39 4.02 -8.21
CA SER A 38 1.08 4.32 -6.81
C SER A 38 1.66 3.26 -5.86
N LEU A 39 1.51 1.96 -6.17
CA LEU A 39 2.12 0.87 -5.40
C LEU A 39 3.64 0.99 -5.35
N TYR A 40 4.29 1.35 -6.46
CA TYR A 40 5.74 1.56 -6.50
C TYR A 40 6.20 2.75 -5.67
N VAL A 41 5.49 3.88 -5.70
CA VAL A 41 5.82 5.04 -4.87
C VAL A 41 5.70 4.69 -3.38
N MET A 42 4.66 3.95 -2.99
CA MET A 42 4.53 3.47 -1.62
C MET A 42 5.61 2.43 -1.26
N TYR A 43 5.97 1.53 -2.18
CA TYR A 43 7.08 0.59 -2.00
C TYR A 43 8.41 1.33 -1.77
N LEU A 44 8.74 2.31 -2.61
CA LEU A 44 9.95 3.12 -2.45
C LEU A 44 9.95 3.85 -1.12
N THR A 45 8.80 4.35 -0.68
CA THR A 45 8.64 4.96 0.66
C THR A 45 8.96 3.96 1.76
N LEU A 46 8.53 2.70 1.65
CA LEU A 46 8.87 1.64 2.60
C LEU A 46 10.34 1.23 2.57
N VAL A 47 11.02 1.39 1.43
CA VAL A 47 12.47 1.16 1.30
C VAL A 47 13.25 2.22 2.09
N VAL A 48 12.89 3.49 1.92
CA VAL A 48 13.57 4.60 2.59
C VAL A 48 13.01 4.88 3.99
N TYR A 49 11.97 4.18 4.41
CA TYR A 49 11.31 4.38 5.68
C TYR A 49 12.24 4.42 6.90
N PRO A 50 13.25 3.53 7.04
CA PRO A 50 14.15 3.54 8.22
C PRO A 50 14.99 4.80 8.39
N ILE A 51 15.12 5.63 7.35
CA ILE A 51 15.88 6.89 7.38
C ILE A 51 14.97 8.13 7.34
N ILE A 52 13.65 7.95 7.40
CA ILE A 52 12.69 9.05 7.50
C ILE A 52 12.68 9.57 8.94
N ASP A 53 12.56 10.90 9.12
CA ASP A 53 12.31 11.47 10.44
C ASP A 53 10.91 11.09 10.94
N HIS A 54 10.86 10.08 11.81
CA HIS A 54 9.61 9.61 12.39
C HIS A 54 9.00 10.58 13.41
N ASN A 55 9.75 11.56 13.93
CA ASN A 55 9.22 12.60 14.80
C ASN A 55 8.44 13.64 14.01
N GLU A 56 8.92 13.98 12.81
CA GLU A 56 8.23 14.88 11.89
C GLU A 56 7.00 14.19 11.25
N TYR A 57 7.16 12.94 10.81
CA TYR A 57 6.15 12.22 10.03
C TYR A 57 5.44 11.11 10.81
N LYS A 58 5.07 11.36 12.08
CA LYS A 58 4.40 10.38 12.97
C LYS A 58 3.17 9.70 12.35
N TRP A 59 2.45 10.41 11.48
CA TRP A 59 1.24 9.93 10.83
C TRP A 59 1.52 8.93 9.69
N LEU A 60 2.73 8.90 9.11
CA LEU A 60 3.09 8.08 7.95
C LEU A 60 2.93 6.59 8.23
N LYS A 61 3.42 6.13 9.38
CA LYS A 61 3.29 4.73 9.84
C LYS A 61 1.83 4.28 9.85
N LYS A 62 0.94 5.13 10.37
CA LYS A 62 -0.51 4.84 10.46
C LYS A 62 -1.12 4.69 9.07
N VAL A 63 -0.74 5.55 8.13
CA VAL A 63 -1.23 5.51 6.74
C VAL A 63 -0.77 4.23 6.03
N LEU A 64 0.53 3.92 6.09
CA LEU A 64 1.09 2.73 5.44
C LEU A 64 0.56 1.43 6.06
N ASN A 65 0.36 1.39 7.38
CA ASN A 65 -0.27 0.25 8.05
C ASN A 65 -1.73 0.06 7.64
N LYS A 66 -2.52 1.13 7.53
CA LYS A 66 -3.90 1.04 7.03
C LYS A 66 -3.93 0.47 5.62
N MET A 67 -3.04 0.97 4.76
CA MET A 67 -2.91 0.52 3.38
C MET A 67 -2.53 -0.96 3.29
N HIS A 68 -1.55 -1.40 4.09
CA HIS A 68 -1.16 -2.81 4.20
C HIS A 68 -2.36 -3.71 4.57
N LYS A 69 -3.08 -3.36 5.63
CA LYS A 69 -4.25 -4.12 6.11
C LYS A 69 -5.35 -4.23 5.05
N LEU A 70 -5.62 -3.15 4.31
CA LEU A 70 -6.65 -3.16 3.25
C LEU A 70 -6.24 -4.04 2.07
N LEU A 71 -4.98 -3.99 1.62
CA LEU A 71 -4.50 -4.87 0.55
C LEU A 71 -4.52 -6.33 0.97
N LEU A 72 -4.07 -6.63 2.19
CA LEU A 72 -4.08 -7.99 2.72
C LEU A 72 -5.51 -8.54 2.78
N LYS A 73 -6.46 -7.75 3.30
CA LYS A 73 -7.88 -8.14 3.36
C LYS A 73 -8.49 -8.40 1.98
N ASN A 74 -8.18 -7.57 0.99
CA ASN A 74 -8.64 -7.80 -0.39
C ASN A 74 -8.01 -9.06 -1.01
N PHE A 75 -6.74 -9.33 -0.68
CA PHE A 75 -6.05 -10.54 -1.13
C PHE A 75 -6.69 -11.80 -0.53
N GLU A 76 -6.93 -11.81 0.79
CA GLU A 76 -7.57 -12.92 1.52
C GLU A 76 -9.02 -13.17 1.05
N ASN A 77 -9.79 -12.11 0.79
CA ASN A 77 -11.15 -12.20 0.26
C ASN A 77 -11.22 -12.61 -1.21
N LYS A 78 -10.09 -13.00 -1.83
CA LYS A 78 -9.99 -13.35 -3.25
C LYS A 78 -10.46 -12.24 -4.20
N SER A 79 -10.49 -10.99 -3.72
CA SER A 79 -10.82 -9.80 -4.52
C SER A 79 -9.77 -9.49 -5.59
N PHE A 80 -8.69 -10.27 -5.67
CA PHE A 80 -7.65 -10.17 -6.69
C PHE A 80 -7.49 -11.45 -7.51
N ALA A 81 -8.33 -12.47 -7.30
CA ALA A 81 -8.18 -13.77 -7.95
C ALA A 81 -8.31 -13.70 -9.48
N TRP A 82 -9.03 -12.71 -10.00
CA TRP A 82 -9.17 -12.46 -11.45
C TRP A 82 -8.01 -11.67 -12.06
N LEU A 83 -7.08 -11.14 -11.25
CA LEU A 83 -5.91 -10.44 -11.76
C LEU A 83 -4.91 -11.44 -12.36
N THR A 84 -4.20 -11.01 -13.41
CA THR A 84 -3.05 -11.75 -13.94
C THR A 84 -1.98 -11.96 -12.85
N ILE A 85 -1.19 -13.02 -12.98
CA ILE A 85 -0.08 -13.34 -12.05
C ILE A 85 0.87 -12.13 -11.91
N GLU A 86 1.18 -11.45 -13.01
CA GLU A 86 2.00 -10.23 -13.01
C GLU A 86 1.38 -9.12 -12.14
N ASN A 87 0.07 -8.90 -12.24
CA ASN A 87 -0.63 -7.90 -11.45
C ASN A 87 -0.68 -8.26 -9.97
N GLN A 88 -0.89 -9.54 -9.64
CA GLN A 88 -0.82 -10.02 -8.25
C GLN A 88 0.59 -9.82 -7.68
N PHE A 89 1.63 -10.02 -8.49
CA PHE A 89 3.02 -9.85 -8.08
C PHE A 89 3.34 -8.43 -7.63
N HIS A 90 2.81 -7.39 -8.29
CA HIS A 90 3.00 -6.00 -7.84
C HIS A 90 2.40 -5.73 -6.46
N ILE A 91 1.22 -6.29 -6.18
CA ILE A 91 0.57 -6.19 -4.87
C ILE A 91 1.39 -6.93 -3.82
N LEU A 92 1.85 -8.14 -4.15
CA LEU A 92 2.63 -8.98 -3.25
C LEU A 92 3.98 -8.34 -2.88
N GLN A 93 4.68 -7.73 -3.84
CA GLN A 93 5.92 -6.99 -3.58
C GLN A 93 5.71 -5.89 -2.54
N TYR A 94 4.63 -5.12 -2.66
CA TYR A 94 4.28 -4.11 -1.66
C TYR A 94 3.99 -4.75 -0.30
N LEU A 95 3.15 -5.80 -0.26
CA LEU A 95 2.78 -6.48 0.97
C LEU A 95 4.01 -7.02 1.71
N ILE A 96 4.89 -7.76 1.03
CA ILE A 96 6.13 -8.29 1.61
C ILE A 96 6.98 -7.15 2.18
N LYS A 97 7.19 -6.09 1.41
CA LYS A 97 8.02 -4.96 1.87
C LYS A 97 7.40 -4.28 3.08
N SER A 98 6.10 -4.04 3.06
CA SER A 98 5.39 -3.39 4.17
C SER A 98 5.43 -4.22 5.45
N VAL A 99 5.38 -5.55 5.38
CA VAL A 99 5.58 -6.42 6.54
C VAL A 99 6.98 -6.23 7.11
N SER A 100 8.02 -6.31 6.27
CA SER A 100 9.41 -6.18 6.75
C SER A 100 9.71 -4.81 7.37
N THR A 101 9.09 -3.75 6.87
CA THR A 101 9.37 -2.38 7.31
C THR A 101 8.52 -2.01 8.53
N LEU A 102 7.22 -2.32 8.53
CA LEU A 102 6.28 -1.81 9.54
C LEU A 102 6.17 -2.72 10.77
N LYS A 103 6.60 -3.99 10.67
CA LYS A 103 6.63 -4.95 11.80
C LYS A 103 7.82 -4.71 12.74
N ASN A 104 8.90 -4.10 12.26
CA ASN A 104 10.17 -3.96 12.97
C ASN A 104 10.24 -2.77 13.96
N GLU A 105 9.11 -2.12 14.29
CA GLU A 105 9.04 -1.04 15.29
C GLU A 105 8.03 -1.37 16.41
N LEU A 106 7.89 -2.65 16.76
CA LEU A 106 7.11 -3.16 17.88
C LEU A 106 7.99 -3.83 18.95
N THR A 107 9.30 -3.58 18.92
CA THR A 107 10.29 -4.02 19.91
C THR A 107 11.24 -2.89 20.20
#